data_AF-A0AA39CQ01-F1
#
_entry.id   AF-A0AA39CQ01-F1
#
_cell.length_a   1.000
_cell.length_b   1.000
_cell.length_c   1.000
_cell.angle_alpha   90.00
_cell.angle_beta   90.00
_cell.angle_gamma   90.00
#
_symmetry.space_group_name_H-M   'P 1'
#
loop_
_entity.id
_entity.type
_entity.pdbx_description
1 polymer ?
#
loop_
_entity_poly.entity_id
_entity_poly.type
_entity_poly.pdbx_seq_one_letter_code
_entity_poly.pdbx_strand_id
1 'polypeptide(L)'
;MPDNPQFLGAMPLQDIAGTINISIGPSGENREYLLHLERALEELCPDSHDEHVTELARRVRALTPPIREHLPPQTHDNALQIEKEG
;
A
#
# COMPACT_ATOMS: atom_id res chain seq x y z
N MET A 1 23.49 2.51 7.19
CA MET A 1 22.06 2.80 6.91
C MET A 1 21.57 1.79 5.90
N PRO A 2 20.29 1.42 5.85
CA PRO A 2 19.85 0.48 4.83
C PRO A 2 19.98 1.13 3.45
N ASP A 3 20.72 0.50 2.54
CA ASP A 3 20.87 0.89 1.14
C ASP A 3 19.61 0.54 0.33
N ASN A 4 18.41 0.89 0.83
CA ASN A 4 17.18 0.76 0.07
C ASN A 4 16.80 2.13 -0.49
N PRO A 5 16.93 2.37 -1.81
CA PRO A 5 16.59 3.66 -2.41
C PRO A 5 15.11 4.02 -2.28
N GLN A 6 14.25 3.04 -1.97
CA GLN A 6 12.82 3.23 -1.73
C GLN A 6 12.49 3.66 -0.28
N PHE A 7 13.47 3.63 0.63
CA PHE A 7 13.24 4.00 2.02
C PHE A 7 13.25 5.53 2.17
N LEU A 8 12.07 6.11 2.33
CA LEU A 8 11.87 7.56 2.47
C LEU A 8 12.24 8.11 3.86
N GLY A 9 12.77 7.27 4.77
CA GLY A 9 13.06 7.65 6.15
C GLY A 9 11.84 7.66 7.06
N ALA A 10 12.03 8.17 8.29
CA ALA A 10 10.93 8.34 9.23
C ALA A 10 10.05 9.52 8.80
N MET A 11 8.83 9.23 8.35
CA MET A 11 7.83 10.24 7.99
C MET A 11 6.67 10.26 9.01
N PRO A 12 6.02 11.42 9.21
CA PRO A 12 4.79 11.47 9.99
C PRO A 12 3.73 10.53 9.42
N LEU A 13 3.04 9.78 10.27
CA LEU A 13 1.99 8.83 9.86
C LEU A 13 0.88 9.47 9.02
N GLN A 14 0.63 10.77 9.23
CA GLN A 14 -0.36 11.50 8.44
C GLN A 14 0.08 11.70 6.99
N ASP A 15 1.37 11.98 6.78
CA ASP A 15 1.93 12.17 5.44
C ASP A 15 1.97 10.85 4.68
N ILE A 16 2.34 9.76 5.37
CA ILE A 16 2.28 8.40 4.84
C ILE A 16 0.84 8.06 4.41
N ALA A 17 -0.15 8.30 5.27
CA ALA A 17 -1.55 8.05 4.94
C ALA A 17 -2.02 8.88 3.73
N GLY A 18 -1.57 10.13 3.63
CA GLY A 18 -1.82 10.98 2.47
C GLY A 18 -1.26 10.39 1.18
N THR A 19 0.00 9.93 1.20
CA THR A 19 0.63 9.24 0.07
C THR A 19 -0.14 7.98 -0.31
N ILE A 20 -0.41 7.09 0.64
CA ILE A 20 -1.16 5.84 0.41
C ILE A 20 -2.52 6.11 -0.23
N ASN A 21 -3.24 7.14 0.23
CA ASN A 21 -4.56 7.49 -0.27
C ASN A 21 -4.56 7.90 -1.76
N ILE A 22 -3.47 8.50 -2.26
CA ILE A 22 -3.39 8.96 -3.65
C ILE A 22 -2.62 8.02 -4.57
N SER A 23 -1.74 7.17 -4.04
CA SER A 23 -0.85 6.30 -4.82
C SER A 23 -1.59 5.16 -5.53
N ILE A 24 -1.17 4.91 -6.78
CA ILE A 24 -1.59 3.77 -7.60
C ILE A 24 -0.32 3.09 -8.10
N GLY A 25 -0.23 1.78 -7.90
CA GLY A 25 0.81 0.94 -8.48
C GLY A 25 0.26 0.07 -9.63
N PRO A 26 1.12 -0.76 -10.24
CA PRO A 26 0.70 -1.72 -11.27
C PRO A 26 -0.41 -2.68 -10.79
N SER A 27 -0.47 -2.91 -9.46
CA SER A 27 -1.45 -3.79 -8.82
C SER A 27 -2.74 -3.08 -8.40
N GLY A 28 -2.89 -1.78 -8.65
CA GLY A 28 -4.06 -0.98 -8.25
C GLY A 28 -3.76 0.02 -7.14
N GLU A 29 -4.81 0.41 -6.40
CA GLU A 29 -4.72 1.45 -5.39
C GLU A 29 -3.98 0.97 -4.13
N ASN A 30 -3.06 1.80 -3.64
CA ASN A 30 -2.33 1.49 -2.41
C ASN A 30 -3.25 1.52 -1.18
N ARG A 31 -4.28 2.38 -1.21
CA ARG A 31 -5.36 2.41 -0.21
C ARG A 31 -6.01 1.04 -0.05
N GLU A 32 -6.46 0.43 -1.15
CA GLU A 32 -7.12 -0.89 -1.11
C GLU A 32 -6.17 -1.97 -0.59
N TYR A 33 -4.90 -1.94 -1.00
CA TYR A 33 -3.89 -2.84 -0.48
C TYR A 33 -3.74 -2.75 1.04
N LEU A 34 -3.62 -1.54 1.60
CA LEU A 34 -3.48 -1.34 3.04
C LEU A 34 -4.71 -1.87 3.81
N LEU A 35 -5.92 -1.59 3.31
CA LEU A 35 -7.16 -2.02 3.97
C LEU A 35 -7.34 -3.55 3.92
N HIS A 36 -6.93 -4.19 2.83
CA HIS A 36 -6.90 -5.65 2.75
C HIS A 36 -5.85 -6.25 3.68
N LEU A 37 -4.68 -5.62 3.81
CA LEU A 37 -3.63 -6.06 4.72
C LEU A 37 -4.10 -6.04 6.18
N GLU A 38 -4.68 -4.91 6.63
CA GLU A 38 -5.21 -4.79 7.99
C GLU A 38 -6.24 -5.90 8.27
N ARG A 39 -7.20 -6.09 7.36
CA ARG A 39 -8.22 -7.14 7.49
C ARG A 39 -7.61 -8.54 7.54
N ALA A 40 -6.64 -8.83 6.69
CA ALA A 40 -5.98 -10.14 6.67
C ALA A 40 -5.23 -10.43 7.98
N LEU A 41 -4.61 -9.41 8.60
CA LEU A 41 -3.95 -9.55 9.90
C LEU A 41 -4.96 -9.82 11.02
N GLU A 42 -6.11 -9.14 11.02
CA GLU A 42 -7.20 -9.38 11.98
C GLU A 42 -7.81 -10.79 11.84
N GLU A 43 -7.97 -11.28 10.61
CA GLU A 43 -8.53 -12.60 10.31
C GLU A 43 -7.54 -13.75 10.58
N LEU A 44 -6.22 -13.48 10.60
CA LEU A 44 -5.19 -14.51 10.75
C LEU A 44 -5.16 -15.09 12.18
N CYS A 45 -4.90 -14.24 13.17
CA CYS A 45 -5.05 -14.56 14.59
C CYS A 45 -4.94 -13.29 15.45
N PRO A 46 -5.40 -13.30 16.72
CA PRO A 46 -5.31 -12.13 17.60
C PRO A 46 -3.89 -11.56 17.78
N ASP A 47 -2.87 -12.43 17.77
CA ASP A 47 -1.47 -12.04 17.93
C ASP A 47 -0.85 -11.45 16.64
N SER A 48 -1.54 -11.53 15.50
CA SER A 48 -1.09 -10.94 14.23
C SER A 48 -1.46 -9.47 14.08
N HIS A 49 -2.13 -8.88 15.07
CA HIS A 49 -2.48 -7.47 15.06
C HIS A 49 -1.23 -6.57 14.97
N ASP A 50 -1.25 -5.61 14.04
CA ASP A 50 -0.20 -4.63 13.85
C ASP A 50 -0.75 -3.21 14.07
N GLU A 51 -0.36 -2.58 15.18
CA GLU A 51 -0.81 -1.25 15.58
C GLU A 51 -0.48 -0.17 14.52
N HIS A 52 0.68 -0.30 13.85
CA HIS A 52 1.07 0.66 12.82
C HIS A 52 0.20 0.55 11.58
N VAL A 53 -0.11 -0.69 11.14
CA VAL A 53 -1.01 -0.94 10.01
C VAL A 53 -2.41 -0.44 10.33
N THR A 54 -2.94 -0.75 11.50
CA THR A 54 -4.27 -0.30 11.94
C THR A 54 -4.34 1.23 12.04
N GLU A 55 -3.32 1.89 12.59
CA GLU A 55 -3.29 3.35 12.69
C GLU A 55 -3.20 4.02 11.31
N LEU A 56 -2.42 3.47 10.38
CA LEU A 56 -2.38 3.94 9.00
C LEU A 56 -3.73 3.75 8.30
N ALA A 57 -4.34 2.58 8.43
CA ALA A 57 -5.64 2.27 7.84
C ALA A 57 -6.73 3.19 8.37
N ARG A 58 -6.73 3.47 9.68
CA ARG A 58 -7.63 4.46 10.32
C ARG A 58 -7.48 5.85 9.70
N ARG A 59 -6.24 6.33 9.53
CA ARG A 59 -5.97 7.64 8.91
C ARG A 59 -6.39 7.69 7.44
N VAL A 60 -6.10 6.64 6.68
CA VAL A 60 -6.51 6.55 5.26
C VAL A 60 -8.03 6.54 5.13
N ARG A 61 -8.76 5.81 5.99
CA ARG A 61 -10.23 5.84 6.03
C ARG A 61 -10.79 7.24 6.31
N ALA A 62 -10.11 8.04 7.12
CA ALA A 62 -10.50 9.41 7.43
C ALA A 62 -10.24 10.40 6.27
N LEU A 63 -9.43 10.03 5.28
CA LEU A 63 -9.20 10.83 4.08
C LEU A 63 -10.26 10.55 3.02
N THR A 64 -10.67 11.61 2.31
CA THR A 64 -11.51 11.48 1.12
C THR A 64 -10.72 10.75 0.02
N PRO A 65 -11.22 9.64 -0.53
CA PRO A 65 -10.56 8.99 -1.64
C PRO A 65 -10.60 9.91 -2.87
N PRO A 66 -9.50 10.00 -3.64
CA PRO A 66 -9.47 10.81 -4.86
C PRO A 66 -10.47 10.28 -5.88
N ILE A 67 -11.12 11.20 -6.61
CA ILE A 67 -11.97 10.84 -7.75
C ILE A 67 -11.06 10.31 -8.86
N ARG A 68 -11.29 9.07 -9.30
CA ARG A 68 -10.57 8.45 -10.43
C ARG A 68 -11.47 8.49 -11.66
N GLU A 69 -11.22 9.41 -12.57
CA GLU A 69 -11.83 9.36 -13.90
C GLU A 69 -11.03 8.41 -14.79
N HIS A 70 -11.67 7.38 -15.34
CA HIS A 70 -11.09 6.38 -16.25
C HIS A 70 -9.86 5.66 -15.69
N LEU A 71 -10.06 4.68 -14.81
CA LEU A 71 -9.02 3.67 -14.56
C LEU A 71 -8.90 2.81 -15.84
N PRO A 72 -7.74 2.76 -16.53
CA PRO A 72 -7.58 1.85 -17.65
C PRO A 72 -7.81 0.40 -17.17
N PRO A 73 -8.39 -0.48 -18.01
CA PRO A 73 -8.56 -1.89 -17.65
C PRO A 73 -7.19 -2.48 -17.34
N GLN A 74 -7.03 -2.92 -16.09
CA GLN A 74 -5.78 -3.47 -15.57
C GLN A 74 -5.58 -4.87 -16.16
N THR A 75 -4.71 -5.00 -17.17
CA THR A 75 -4.18 -6.31 -17.58
C THR A 75 -3.16 -6.76 -16.54
N HIS A 76 -3.54 -7.75 -15.73
CA HIS A 76 -2.61 -8.48 -14.87
C HIS A 76 -1.67 -9.32 -15.73
N ASP A 77 -0.60 -8.73 -16.24
CA ASP A 77 0.53 -9.50 -16.76
C ASP A 77 1.62 -9.50 -15.70
N ASN A 78 1.57 -10.53 -14.85
CA ASN A 78 2.60 -10.81 -13.86
C ASN A 78 3.77 -11.51 -14.58
N ALA A 79 4.40 -10.82 -15.53
CA ALA A 79 5.58 -11.31 -16.22
C ALA A 79 6.83 -10.85 -15.45
N LEU A 80 7.32 -11.77 -14.62
CA LEU A 80 8.68 -11.78 -14.09
C LEU A 80 9.68 -11.51 -15.23
N GLN A 81 10.17 -10.28 -15.34
CA GLN A 81 11.39 -9.96 -16.08
C GLN A 81 12.58 -10.43 -15.22
N ILE A 82 12.82 -11.74 -15.21
CA ILE A 82 14.13 -12.29 -14.83
C ILE A 82 15.02 -12.08 -16.05
N GLU A 83 15.71 -10.96 -16.08
CA GLU A 83 16.77 -10.75 -17.06
C GLU A 83 17.88 -11.77 -16.79
N LYS A 84 18.09 -12.61 -17.80
CA LYS A 84 19.22 -13.51 -17.91
C LYS A 84 20.45 -12.69 -18.20
N GLU A 85 21.48 -12.83 -17.38
CA GLU A 85 22.86 -12.59 -17.85
C GLU A 85 23.64 -13.89 -17.65
N GLY A 86 24.11 -14.41 -18.79
CA GLY A 86 25.18 -15.39 -18.87
C GLY A 86 26.48 -14.71 -19.30
#